data_AF-A0A946MFH5-F1
#
_entry.id   AF-A0A946MFH5-F1
#
_cell.length_a   1.000
_cell.length_b   1.000
_cell.length_c   1.000
_cell.angle_alpha   90.00
_cell.angle_beta   90.00
_cell.angle_gamma   90.00
#
_symmetry.space_group_name_H-M   'P 1'
#
loop_
_entity.id
_entity.type
_entity.pdbx_description
1 polymer ?
#
loop_
_entity_poly.entity_id
_entity_poly.type
_entity_poly.pdbx_seq_one_letter_code
_entity_poly.pdbx_strand_id
1 'polypeptide(L)'
;MKKTFRVVSSGPNDSLLMSDFLSERALTKEFDQIGMDDCSTDLTLRGLPVLSGLIGPMADGPQVVRYETPTVFEEMTKEWSYSSTSKRKKFDSMDTTEIH
;
A
#
# COMPACT_ATOMS: atom_id res chain seq x y z
N MET A 1 10.17 19.47 -4.70
CA MET A 1 8.77 19.05 -4.90
C MET A 1 8.17 18.72 -3.54
N LYS A 2 6.91 19.09 -3.27
CA LYS A 2 6.28 18.89 -1.96
C LYS A 2 5.52 17.56 -1.96
N LYS A 3 5.86 16.66 -1.03
CA LYS A 3 5.13 15.41 -0.84
C LYS A 3 3.85 15.67 -0.03
N THR A 4 2.77 14.99 -0.39
CA THR A 4 1.57 14.87 0.44
C THR A 4 1.62 13.54 1.16
N PHE A 5 1.36 13.54 2.46
CA PHE A 5 1.27 12.33 3.26
C PHE A 5 -0.19 12.05 3.55
N ARG A 6 -0.70 10.90 3.09
CA ARG A 6 -2.11 10.52 3.21
C ARG A 6 -2.23 9.39 4.22
N VAL A 7 -3.07 9.57 5.23
CA VAL A 7 -3.46 8.51 6.16
C VAL A 7 -4.83 8.00 5.73
N VAL A 8 -4.93 6.71 5.44
CA VAL A 8 -6.17 6.03 5.10
C VAL A 8 -6.63 5.20 6.30
N SER A 9 -7.84 5.44 6.74
CA SER A 9 -8.46 4.77 7.89
C SER A 9 -9.86 4.28 7.54
N SER A 10 -10.36 3.30 8.30
CA SER A 10 -11.74 2.86 8.17
C SER A 10 -12.67 3.85 8.88
N GLY A 11 -13.70 4.28 8.17
CA GLY A 11 -14.81 5.07 8.66
C GLY A 11 -16.03 4.19 8.97
N PRO A 12 -17.15 4.81 9.38
CA PRO A 12 -18.40 4.09 9.59
C PRO A 12 -18.86 3.41 8.30
N ASN A 13 -19.43 2.21 8.41
CA ASN A 13 -19.99 1.43 7.30
C ASN A 13 -18.99 1.08 6.18
N ASP A 14 -17.79 0.61 6.55
CA ASP A 14 -16.73 0.20 5.59
C ASP A 14 -16.32 1.31 4.60
N SER A 15 -16.51 2.58 4.98
CA SER A 15 -16.05 3.70 4.18
C SER A 15 -14.56 3.96 4.42
N LEU A 16 -13.84 4.40 3.40
CA LEU A 16 -12.45 4.84 3.56
C LEU A 16 -12.38 6.33 3.84
N LEU A 17 -11.70 6.70 4.93
CA LEU A 17 -11.41 8.07 5.30
C LEU A 17 -9.96 8.41 4.94
N MET A 18 -9.76 9.44 4.13
CA MET A 18 -8.44 9.92 3.71
C MET A 18 -8.13 11.25 4.41
N SER A 19 -7.05 11.28 5.20
CA SER A 19 -6.55 12.49 5.85
C SER A 19 -5.20 12.89 5.25
N ASP A 20 -5.15 14.07 4.62
CA ASP A 20 -3.96 14.55 3.92
C ASP A 20 -3.17 15.57 4.74
N PHE A 21 -1.87 15.33 4.85
CA PHE A 21 -0.89 16.17 5.55
C PHE A 21 0.11 16.73 4.54
N LEU A 22 0.33 18.05 4.58
CA LEU A 22 1.21 18.75 3.63
C LEU A 22 2.69 18.72 4.02
N SER A 23 3.04 18.12 5.16
CA SER A 23 4.42 17.99 5.62
C SER A 23 4.57 16.84 6.61
N GLU A 24 5.76 16.25 6.66
CA GLU A 24 6.10 15.20 7.62
C GLU A 24 5.94 15.69 9.06
N ARG A 25 6.32 16.94 9.34
CA ARG A 25 6.14 17.55 10.67
C ARG A 25 4.67 17.70 11.09
N ALA A 26 3.75 17.82 10.14
CA ALA A 26 2.32 17.83 10.48
C ALA A 26 1.83 16.42 10.82
N LEU A 27 2.34 15.42 10.10
CA LEU A 27 2.04 14.01 10.34
C LEU A 27 2.58 13.51 11.69
N THR A 28 3.85 13.80 12.01
CA THR A 28 4.50 13.38 13.26
C THR A 28 4.04 14.15 14.50
N LYS A 29 3.17 15.15 14.35
CA LYS A 29 2.45 15.77 15.47
C LYS A 29 1.23 14.97 15.90
N GLU A 30 0.59 14.28 14.96
CA GLU A 30 -0.63 13.49 15.21
C GLU A 30 -0.28 12.03 15.51
N PHE A 31 0.82 11.52 14.96
CA PHE A 31 1.24 10.13 15.11
C PHE A 31 2.67 10.04 15.64
N ASP A 32 2.87 9.21 16.66
CA ASP A 32 4.19 8.98 17.24
C ASP A 32 5.09 8.25 16.26
N GLN A 33 6.27 8.82 16.00
CA GLN A 33 7.28 8.17 15.21
C GLN A 33 8.01 7.11 16.03
N ILE A 34 8.02 5.87 15.53
CA ILE A 34 8.67 4.72 16.17
C ILE A 34 9.95 4.28 15.45
N GLY A 35 10.19 4.81 14.25
CA GLY A 35 11.39 4.49 13.47
C GLY A 35 11.46 5.23 12.15
N MET A 36 12.35 4.75 11.28
CA MET A 36 12.51 5.19 9.90
C MET A 36 12.54 3.96 9.00
N ASP A 37 11.95 4.06 7.81
CA ASP A 37 12.05 2.98 6.82
C ASP A 37 13.42 2.99 6.14
N ASP A 38 14.11 1.84 6.13
CA ASP A 38 15.37 1.64 5.38
C ASP A 38 15.28 0.50 4.36
N CYS A 39 14.16 -0.24 4.35
CA CYS A 39 14.03 -1.48 3.60
C CYS A 39 13.40 -1.30 2.22
N SER A 40 12.68 -0.19 1.96
CA SER A 40 12.02 0.01 0.68
C SER A 40 13.01 0.05 -0.49
N THR A 41 12.66 -0.47 -1.67
CA THR A 41 13.49 -0.30 -2.88
C THR A 41 13.35 1.11 -3.48
N ASP A 42 12.27 1.81 -3.12
CA ASP A 42 12.02 3.18 -3.53
C ASP A 42 12.74 4.16 -2.60
N LEU A 43 13.78 4.82 -3.13
CA LEU A 43 14.56 5.83 -2.41
C LEU A 43 13.71 7.05 -2.00
N THR A 44 12.54 7.25 -2.61
CA THR A 44 11.62 8.32 -2.19
C THR A 44 10.83 7.96 -0.93
N LEU A 45 10.78 6.68 -0.54
CA LEU A 45 10.15 6.20 0.69
C LEU A 45 11.17 5.95 1.81
N ARG A 46 12.40 5.59 1.47
CA ARG A 46 13.47 5.44 2.47
C ARG A 46 13.67 6.73 3.27
N GLY A 47 13.95 6.56 4.55
CA GLY A 47 14.13 7.64 5.51
C GLY A 47 12.84 8.37 5.89
N LEU A 48 11.67 7.92 5.41
CA LEU A 48 10.39 8.41 5.91
C LEU A 48 10.02 7.72 7.23
N PRO A 49 9.25 8.38 8.10
CA PRO A 49 8.96 7.88 9.44
C PRO A 49 8.07 6.64 9.40
N VAL A 50 8.43 5.64 10.19
CA VAL A 50 7.49 4.59 10.59
C VAL A 50 6.72 5.10 11.80
N LEU A 51 5.39 5.04 11.72
CA LEU A 51 4.49 5.67 12.69
C LEU A 51 3.74 4.61 13.49
N SER A 52 3.56 4.86 14.78
CA SER A 52 2.80 3.99 15.68
C SER A 52 1.36 3.87 15.21
N GLY A 53 0.84 2.63 15.13
CA GLY A 53 -0.53 2.36 14.75
C GLY A 53 -0.86 2.56 13.26
N LEU A 54 0.14 2.82 12.42
CA LEU A 54 -0.01 2.92 10.97
C LEU A 54 0.91 1.95 10.23
N ILE A 55 0.45 1.46 9.09
CA ILE A 55 1.19 0.62 8.16
C ILE A 55 1.66 1.50 7.00
N GLY A 56 2.96 1.47 6.71
CA GLY A 56 3.61 2.31 5.71
C GLY A 56 5.07 2.61 6.11
N PRO A 57 5.77 3.49 5.38
CA PRO A 57 5.33 4.33 4.25
C PRO A 57 5.17 3.55 2.93
N MET A 58 4.13 3.87 2.14
CA MET A 58 3.90 3.29 0.80
C MET A 58 3.81 4.38 -0.26
N ALA A 59 4.25 4.10 -1.49
CA ALA A 59 4.08 5.02 -2.61
C ALA A 59 2.65 4.90 -3.17
N ASP A 60 1.95 6.04 -3.31
CA ASP A 60 0.59 6.11 -3.84
C ASP A 60 0.51 7.17 -4.96
N GLY A 61 1.50 7.14 -5.85
CA GLY A 61 1.69 8.09 -6.95
C GLY A 61 2.94 8.96 -6.79
N PRO A 62 3.21 9.86 -7.75
CA PRO A 62 4.51 10.52 -7.87
C PRO A 62 4.95 11.38 -6.67
N GLN A 63 3.99 11.88 -5.90
CA GLN A 63 4.24 12.79 -4.77
C GLN A 63 3.38 12.47 -3.55
N VAL A 64 2.75 11.29 -3.51
CA VAL A 64 1.86 10.88 -2.42
C VAL A 64 2.49 9.71 -1.70
N VAL A 65 2.69 9.89 -0.40
CA VAL A 65 3.09 8.82 0.52
C VAL A 65 1.87 8.42 1.31
N ARG A 66 1.50 7.14 1.26
CA ARG A 66 0.34 6.60 1.96
C ARG A 66 0.75 5.85 3.21
N TYR A 67 -0.02 6.07 4.26
CA TYR A 67 -0.07 5.27 5.47
C TYR A 67 -1.50 4.76 5.63
N GLU A 68 -1.65 3.56 6.18
CA GLU A 68 -2.94 2.91 6.35
C GLU A 68 -3.09 2.46 7.80
N THR A 69 -4.30 2.51 8.35
CA THR A 69 -4.58 1.78 9.59
C THR A 69 -4.49 0.27 9.36
N PRO A 70 -4.15 -0.54 10.37
CA PRO A 70 -4.09 -2.00 10.23
C PRO A 70 -5.36 -2.62 9.63
N THR A 71 -6.54 -2.12 10.01
CA THR A 71 -7.82 -2.58 9.48
C THR A 71 -7.93 -2.40 7.97
N VAL A 72 -7.63 -1.19 7.47
CA VAL A 72 -7.64 -0.90 6.03
C VAL A 72 -6.65 -1.78 5.28
N PHE A 73 -5.42 -1.91 5.80
CA PHE A 73 -4.39 -2.73 5.19
C PHE A 73 -4.84 -4.19 5.06
N GLU A 74 -5.43 -4.75 6.10
CA GLU A 74 -5.96 -6.11 6.09
C GLU A 74 -7.10 -6.29 5.08
N GLU A 75 -8.05 -5.36 5.02
CA GLU A 75 -9.18 -5.40 4.09
C GLU A 75 -8.72 -5.33 2.64
N MET A 76 -7.85 -4.37 2.30
CA MET A 76 -7.29 -4.23 0.96
C MET A 76 -6.47 -5.47 0.56
N THR A 77 -5.68 -6.02 1.49
CA THR A 77 -4.89 -7.24 1.24
C THR A 77 -5.80 -8.45 1.02
N LYS A 78 -6.89 -8.58 1.79
CA LYS A 78 -7.90 -9.64 1.60
C LYS A 78 -8.55 -9.50 0.22
N GLU A 79 -9.00 -8.32 -0.18
CA GLU A 79 -9.60 -8.09 -1.50
C GLU A 79 -8.65 -8.49 -2.65
N TRP A 80 -7.38 -8.15 -2.55
CA TRP A 80 -6.37 -8.55 -3.54
C TRP A 80 -6.20 -10.07 -3.61
N SER A 81 -6.21 -10.75 -2.45
CA SER A 81 -6.11 -12.21 -2.41
C SER A 81 -7.29 -12.89 -3.13
N TYR A 82 -8.52 -12.40 -2.92
CA TYR A 82 -9.72 -12.91 -3.59
C TYR A 82 -9.77 -12.58 -5.08
N SER A 83 -9.27 -11.40 -5.48
CA SER A 83 -9.25 -10.95 -6.88
C SER A 83 -8.31 -11.77 -7.76
N SER A 84 -7.25 -12.35 -7.17
CA SER A 84 -6.26 -13.19 -7.88
C SER A 84 -6.78 -14.58 -8.29
N THR A 85 -7.95 -15.01 -7.78
CA THR A 85 -8.52 -16.33 -8.06
C THR A 85 -9.20 -16.45 -9.43
N SER A 86 -9.23 -15.37 -10.24
CA SER A 86 -9.78 -15.41 -11.60
C SER A 86 -8.78 -16.00 -12.61
N LYS A 87 -8.76 -17.33 -12.67
CA LYS A 87 -8.39 -18.21 -13.81
C LYS A 87 -7.03 -18.00 -14.48
N ARG A 88 -6.00 -18.71 -14.00
CA ARG A 88 -4.99 -19.27 -14.91
C ARG A 88 -5.67 -20.34 -15.77
N LYS A 89 -6.10 -19.99 -16.99
CA LYS A 89 -6.38 -21.01 -18.02
C LYS A 89 -5.04 -21.68 -18.35
N LYS A 90 -4.85 -22.94 -17.95
CA LYS A 90 -3.83 -23.79 -18.55
C LYS A 90 -4.16 -23.88 -20.04
N PHE A 91 -3.35 -23.25 -20.88
CA PHE A 91 -3.35 -23.52 -22.30
C PHE A 91 -2.67 -24.89 -22.44
N ASP A 92 -3.49 -25.93 -22.59
CA ASP A 92 -3.01 -27.27 -22.93
C ASP A 92 -2.58 -27.21 -24.40
N SER A 93 -1.28 -27.05 -24.63
CA SER A 93 -0.71 -27.18 -25.96
C SER A 93 -0.76 -28.65 -26.35
N MET A 94 -1.84 -29.06 -27.02
CA MET A 94 -1.86 -30.29 -27.83
C MET A 94 -0.89 -30.10 -29.00
N ASP A 95 0.35 -30.56 -28.83
CA ASP A 95 1.27 -30.76 -29.95
C ASP A 95 0.92 -32.10 -30.61
N THR A 96 0.15 -32.01 -31.69
CA THR A 96 0.02 -33.08 -32.67
C THR A 96 1.19 -32.97 -33.63
N THR A 97 2.16 -33.89 -33.52
CA THR A 97 3.04 -34.22 -34.64
C THR A 97 3.22 -35.74 -34.74
N GLU A 98 2.34 -36.37 -35.52
CA GLU A 98 2.66 -37.62 -36.23
C GLU A 98 3.35 -37.24 -37.55
N ILE A 99 4.56 -37.75 -37.79
CA ILE A 99 5.06 -38.02 -39.14
C ILE A 99 6.09 -39.16 -39.06
N HIS A 100 5.79 -40.24 -39.78
CA HIS A 100 6.67 -41.34 -40.17
C HIS A 100 6.95 -41.20 -41.68
#